data_AF-A0A9Q2NQW7-F1
#
_entry.id   AF-A0A9Q2NQW7-F1
#
_cell.length_a   1.000
_cell.length_b   1.000
_cell.length_c   1.000
_cell.angle_alpha   90.00
_cell.angle_beta   90.00
_cell.angle_gamma   90.00
#
_symmetry.space_group_name_H-M   'P 1'
#
loop_
_entity.id
_entity.type
_entity.pdbx_description
1 polymer ?
#
loop_
_entity_poly.entity_id
_entity_poly.type
_entity_poly.pdbx_seq_one_letter_code
_entity_poly.pdbx_strand_id
1 'polypeptide(L)'
;MQSKIAAIDKAKDIQTLWALTLEGLAESGIDHVIYLTVNSDFSAPFTLTNRPDIYTTLQPQDDPFLAHCCQSYAISFTGYEFLSEHAYLPDTAKDFIKDAAAHGFFSGLGIPMRLEGSQRFGGFNLGTGLSRAQFDDRITPKAEALRFFCLIAHRRIEELAREQDIQPDPAFRDLKVAPGFAVTADLSARESELIYLVASGLSRKECARMCEISPHTVSDYLKSAYRKLGVKNRAEAAQLIWRKGD
;
A
#
# COMPACT_ATOMS: atom_id res chain seq x y z
N MET A 1 -19.01 -8.24 -4.00
CA MET A 1 -17.53 -8.43 -3.85
C MET A 1 -17.05 -9.87 -3.91
N GLN A 2 -17.36 -10.76 -2.95
CA GLN A 2 -16.74 -12.11 -2.88
C GLN A 2 -16.93 -12.94 -4.16
N SER A 3 -18.09 -12.83 -4.81
CA SER A 3 -18.39 -13.46 -6.09
C SER A 3 -17.46 -13.03 -7.24
N LYS A 4 -16.87 -11.83 -7.16
CA LYS A 4 -16.02 -11.25 -8.21
C LYS A 4 -14.53 -11.53 -8.02
N ILE A 5 -14.09 -11.86 -6.80
CA ILE A 5 -12.66 -12.07 -6.47
C ILE A 5 -12.01 -13.08 -7.40
N ALA A 6 -12.61 -14.27 -7.54
CA ALA A 6 -12.06 -15.33 -8.39
C ALA A 6 -12.09 -14.98 -9.89
N ALA A 7 -13.01 -14.11 -10.31
CA ALA A 7 -13.10 -13.64 -11.69
C ALA A 7 -12.04 -12.56 -11.98
N ILE A 8 -11.80 -11.65 -11.03
CA ILE A 8 -10.76 -10.63 -11.11
C ILE A 8 -9.39 -11.30 -11.24
N ASP A 9 -9.08 -12.25 -10.36
CA ASP A 9 -7.80 -12.98 -10.38
C ASP A 9 -7.54 -13.70 -11.72
N LYS A 10 -8.60 -14.11 -12.42
CA LYS A 10 -8.53 -14.79 -13.73
C LYS A 10 -8.68 -13.86 -14.93
N ALA A 11 -8.93 -12.57 -14.73
CA ALA A 11 -9.12 -11.62 -15.82
C ALA A 11 -7.87 -11.54 -16.69
N LYS A 12 -8.03 -11.54 -18.01
CA LYS A 12 -6.92 -11.63 -18.98
C LYS A 12 -6.47 -10.27 -19.53
N ASP A 13 -7.23 -9.22 -19.24
CA ASP A 13 -6.98 -7.88 -19.72
C ASP A 13 -7.53 -6.85 -18.70
N ILE A 14 -6.98 -5.64 -18.76
CA ILE A 14 -7.28 -4.56 -17.82
C ILE A 14 -8.75 -4.14 -17.91
N GLN A 15 -9.34 -4.15 -19.11
CA GLN A 15 -10.72 -3.73 -19.31
C GLN A 15 -11.71 -4.64 -18.58
N THR A 16 -11.56 -5.95 -18.75
CA THR A 16 -12.37 -6.98 -18.08
C THR A 16 -12.17 -6.94 -16.57
N LEU A 17 -10.92 -6.84 -16.13
CA LEU A 17 -10.60 -6.68 -14.71
C LEU A 17 -11.30 -5.46 -14.11
N TRP A 18 -11.23 -4.33 -14.82
CA TRP A 18 -11.76 -3.07 -14.33
C TRP A 18 -13.28 -3.12 -14.22
N ALA A 19 -13.97 -3.66 -15.22
CA ALA A 19 -15.42 -3.87 -15.17
C ALA A 19 -15.85 -4.72 -13.96
N LEU A 20 -15.16 -5.84 -13.70
CA LEU A 20 -15.43 -6.70 -12.54
C LEU A 20 -15.15 -6.00 -11.21
N THR A 21 -14.13 -5.14 -11.18
CA THR A 21 -13.77 -4.34 -10.00
C THR A 21 -14.88 -3.32 -9.70
N LEU A 22 -15.35 -2.59 -10.72
CA LEU A 22 -16.46 -1.65 -10.59
C LEU A 22 -17.75 -2.34 -10.12
N GLU A 23 -18.12 -3.48 -10.72
CA GLU A 23 -19.30 -4.25 -10.30
C GLU A 23 -19.20 -4.68 -8.84
N GLY A 24 -18.06 -5.22 -8.42
CA GLY A 24 -17.86 -5.68 -7.05
C GLY A 24 -17.94 -4.56 -6.02
N LEU A 25 -17.39 -3.39 -6.34
CA LEU A 25 -17.44 -2.19 -5.49
C LEU A 25 -18.85 -1.57 -5.45
N ALA A 26 -19.55 -1.52 -6.59
CA ALA A 26 -20.93 -1.05 -6.67
C ALA A 26 -21.89 -1.88 -5.81
N GLU A 27 -21.75 -3.22 -5.81
CA GLU A 27 -22.50 -4.13 -4.91
C GLU A 27 -22.30 -3.78 -3.42
N SER A 28 -21.22 -3.07 -3.07
CA SER A 28 -20.89 -2.68 -1.69
C SER A 28 -21.28 -1.24 -1.35
N GLY A 29 -21.89 -0.52 -2.30
CA GLY A 29 -22.32 0.87 -2.14
C GLY A 29 -21.29 1.92 -2.56
N ILE A 30 -20.24 1.52 -3.28
CA ILE A 30 -19.25 2.44 -3.85
C ILE A 30 -19.61 2.70 -5.31
N ASP A 31 -19.94 3.94 -5.66
CA ASP A 31 -20.39 4.37 -6.99
C ASP A 31 -19.34 5.21 -7.73
N HIS A 32 -18.31 5.73 -7.03
CA HIS A 32 -17.19 6.44 -7.63
C HIS A 32 -15.91 5.67 -7.32
N VAL A 33 -15.15 5.29 -8.35
CA VAL A 33 -13.92 4.52 -8.18
C VAL A 33 -12.83 5.15 -9.02
N ILE A 34 -11.73 5.45 -8.35
CA ILE A 34 -10.50 5.93 -8.96
C ILE A 34 -9.41 4.98 -8.53
N TYR A 35 -8.68 4.42 -9.49
CA TYR A 35 -7.39 3.81 -9.30
C TYR A 35 -6.37 4.72 -9.97
N LEU A 36 -5.38 5.18 -9.20
CA LEU A 36 -4.37 6.12 -9.66
C LEU A 36 -3.02 5.72 -9.11
N THR A 37 -2.04 5.59 -10.01
CA THR A 37 -0.63 5.44 -9.65
C THR A 37 0.24 6.35 -10.50
N VAL A 38 1.37 6.76 -9.95
CA VAL A 38 2.38 7.60 -10.59
C VAL A 38 3.77 7.07 -10.25
N ASN A 39 4.77 7.44 -11.05
CA ASN A 39 6.17 7.23 -10.70
C ASN A 39 6.56 8.06 -9.46
N SER A 40 7.72 7.79 -8.88
CA SER A 40 8.22 8.48 -7.68
C SER A 40 8.36 10.01 -7.84
N ASP A 41 8.46 10.50 -9.08
CA ASP A 41 8.50 11.91 -9.44
C ASP A 41 7.14 12.48 -9.87
N PHE A 42 6.05 11.76 -9.55
CA PHE A 42 4.67 12.06 -9.94
C PHE A 42 4.40 11.99 -11.46
N SER A 43 5.37 11.50 -12.26
CA SER A 43 5.19 11.35 -13.71
C SER A 43 4.43 10.06 -14.10
N ALA A 44 4.09 9.95 -15.38
CA ALA A 44 3.44 8.78 -16.00
C ALA A 44 2.22 8.27 -15.21
N PRO A 45 1.16 9.10 -15.06
CA PRO A 45 -0.05 8.69 -14.36
C PRO A 45 -0.70 7.52 -15.10
N PHE A 46 -1.00 6.46 -14.35
CA PHE A 46 -1.84 5.36 -14.81
C PHE A 46 -3.13 5.44 -14.02
N THR A 47 -4.22 5.75 -14.72
CA THR A 47 -5.52 6.05 -14.14
C THR A 47 -6.57 5.11 -14.71
N LEU A 48 -7.33 4.45 -13.84
CA LEU A 48 -8.58 3.79 -14.19
C LEU A 48 -9.68 4.44 -13.34
N THR A 49 -10.72 4.95 -13.97
CA THR A 49 -11.83 5.57 -13.25
C THR A 49 -13.15 5.40 -13.99
N ASN A 50 -14.25 5.32 -13.25
CA ASN A 50 -15.60 5.48 -13.81
C ASN A 50 -16.12 6.93 -13.72
N ARG A 51 -15.25 7.86 -13.32
CA ARG A 51 -15.52 9.29 -13.13
C ARG A 51 -14.41 10.16 -13.73
N PRO A 52 -14.21 10.11 -15.06
CA PRO A 52 -13.22 10.96 -15.72
C PRO A 52 -13.56 12.46 -15.62
N ASP A 53 -14.83 12.79 -15.35
CA ASP A 53 -15.34 14.16 -15.26
C ASP A 53 -14.78 14.98 -14.09
N ILE A 54 -14.27 14.33 -13.04
CA ILE A 54 -13.62 15.03 -11.91
C ILE A 54 -12.25 15.60 -12.29
N TYR A 55 -11.61 15.08 -13.35
CA TYR A 55 -10.28 15.52 -13.80
C TYR A 55 -10.35 16.55 -14.94
N THR A 56 -11.43 17.33 -14.99
CA THR A 56 -11.58 18.41 -15.99
C THR A 56 -10.73 19.64 -15.65
N THR A 57 -10.53 19.91 -14.36
CA THR A 57 -9.83 21.09 -13.85
C THR A 57 -8.43 20.78 -13.32
N LEU A 58 -8.16 19.51 -12.99
CA LEU A 58 -6.90 19.03 -12.41
C LEU A 58 -6.37 17.83 -13.20
N GLN A 59 -5.06 17.77 -13.41
CA GLN A 59 -4.45 16.58 -13.99
C GLN A 59 -4.37 15.45 -12.95
N PRO A 60 -4.52 14.17 -13.33
CA PRO A 60 -4.50 13.07 -12.37
C PRO A 60 -3.25 13.01 -11.49
N GLN A 61 -2.07 13.36 -12.01
CA GLN A 61 -0.84 13.37 -11.22
C GLN A 61 -0.83 14.40 -10.07
N ASP A 62 -1.70 15.42 -10.14
CA ASP A 62 -1.81 16.46 -9.12
C ASP A 62 -2.92 16.14 -8.09
N ASP A 63 -3.55 14.96 -8.17
CA ASP A 63 -4.61 14.55 -7.25
C ASP A 63 -4.10 14.53 -5.79
N PRO A 64 -4.76 15.25 -4.85
CA PRO A 64 -4.38 15.30 -3.45
C PRO A 64 -4.24 13.92 -2.78
N PHE A 65 -4.95 12.90 -3.27
CA PHE A 65 -4.82 11.52 -2.81
C PHE A 65 -3.37 11.02 -2.84
N LEU A 66 -2.61 11.38 -3.87
CA LEU A 66 -1.22 10.95 -4.02
C LEU A 66 -0.35 11.52 -2.90
N ALA A 67 -0.38 12.83 -2.71
CA ALA A 67 0.48 13.52 -1.75
C ALA A 67 0.03 13.37 -0.28
N HIS A 68 -1.26 13.13 -0.03
CA HIS A 68 -1.82 13.20 1.33
C HIS A 68 -2.37 11.88 1.86
N CYS A 69 -2.71 10.91 1.00
CA CYS A 69 -3.14 9.60 1.46
C CYS A 69 -2.03 8.55 1.35
N CYS A 70 -1.10 8.66 0.40
CA CYS A 70 -0.13 7.60 0.13
C CYS A 70 1.14 7.61 1.02
N GLN A 71 1.15 8.38 2.11
CA GLN A 71 2.28 8.43 3.04
C GLN A 71 2.28 7.29 4.07
N SER A 72 1.14 6.61 4.24
CA SER A 72 1.00 5.46 5.12
C SER A 72 -0.02 4.48 4.56
N TYR A 73 -0.01 3.24 5.05
CA TYR A 73 -1.06 2.27 4.71
C TYR A 73 -2.35 2.48 5.53
N ALA A 74 -2.53 3.58 6.25
CA ALA A 74 -3.83 3.84 6.89
C ALA A 74 -4.89 4.16 5.82
N ILE A 75 -6.12 3.65 6.02
CA ILE A 75 -7.26 4.11 5.23
C ILE A 75 -7.55 5.55 5.64
N SER A 76 -7.57 6.46 4.67
CA SER A 76 -7.91 7.87 4.88
C SER A 76 -9.37 8.11 4.51
N PHE A 77 -10.10 8.91 5.26
CA PHE A 77 -11.42 9.36 4.83
C PHE A 77 -11.29 10.56 3.88
N THR A 78 -11.93 10.49 2.72
CA THR A 78 -11.79 11.47 1.63
C THR A 78 -13.13 12.08 1.25
N GLY A 79 -13.13 13.12 0.42
CA GLY A 79 -14.35 13.80 -0.05
C GLY A 79 -14.77 14.99 0.81
N TYR A 80 -15.77 15.72 0.32
CA TYR A 80 -16.26 16.97 0.91
C TYR A 80 -16.74 16.82 2.37
N GLU A 81 -17.41 15.72 2.70
CA GLU A 81 -17.92 15.46 4.06
C GLU A 81 -16.83 15.32 5.13
N PHE A 82 -15.57 15.13 4.73
CA PHE A 82 -14.40 15.02 5.61
C PHE A 82 -13.46 16.22 5.49
N LEU A 83 -13.78 17.22 4.67
CA LEU A 83 -12.86 18.33 4.37
C LEU A 83 -12.47 19.15 5.60
N SER A 84 -13.33 19.22 6.63
CA SER A 84 -13.04 19.90 7.90
C SER A 84 -11.92 19.23 8.71
N GLU A 85 -11.74 17.92 8.56
CA GLU A 85 -10.65 17.16 9.19
C GLU A 85 -9.32 17.35 8.45
N HIS A 86 -9.38 17.88 7.22
CA HIS A 86 -8.24 18.08 6.33
C HIS A 86 -7.88 19.56 6.14
N ALA A 87 -7.96 20.34 7.23
CA ALA A 87 -7.69 21.78 7.20
C ALA A 87 -6.28 22.14 6.70
N TYR A 88 -5.32 21.21 6.83
CA TYR A 88 -3.93 21.34 6.37
C TYR A 88 -3.76 21.31 4.84
N LEU A 89 -4.79 20.87 4.09
CA LEU A 89 -4.71 20.83 2.62
C LEU A 89 -4.60 22.24 2.02
N PRO A 90 -3.84 22.41 0.93
CA PRO A 90 -3.79 23.66 0.19
C PRO A 90 -5.17 23.98 -0.44
N ASP A 91 -5.42 25.25 -0.72
CA ASP A 91 -6.72 25.70 -1.25
C ASP A 91 -7.05 25.05 -2.60
N THR A 92 -6.03 24.82 -3.44
CA THR A 92 -6.18 24.09 -4.71
C THR A 92 -6.71 22.68 -4.52
N ALA A 93 -6.22 21.95 -3.52
CA ALA A 93 -6.71 20.61 -3.17
C ALA A 93 -8.13 20.66 -2.62
N LYS A 94 -8.43 21.66 -1.77
CA LYS A 94 -9.79 21.86 -1.22
C LYS A 94 -10.80 22.17 -2.32
N ASP A 95 -10.42 22.98 -3.31
CA ASP A 95 -11.29 23.36 -4.41
C ASP A 95 -11.55 22.17 -5.35
N PHE A 96 -10.53 21.35 -5.64
CA PHE A 96 -10.72 20.08 -6.33
C PHE A 96 -11.70 19.14 -5.61
N ILE A 97 -11.59 19.01 -4.28
CA ILE A 97 -12.51 18.17 -3.50
C ILE A 97 -13.96 18.70 -3.56
N LYS A 98 -14.15 20.02 -3.52
CA LYS A 98 -15.48 20.64 -3.68
C LYS A 98 -16.05 20.42 -5.09
N ASP A 99 -15.21 20.54 -6.11
CA ASP A 99 -15.58 20.28 -7.49
C ASP A 99 -15.99 18.81 -7.69
N ALA A 100 -15.18 17.87 -7.21
CA ALA A 100 -15.50 16.44 -7.23
C ALA A 100 -16.84 16.12 -6.52
N ALA A 101 -17.21 16.86 -5.47
CA ALA A 101 -18.51 16.73 -4.83
C ALA A 101 -19.67 17.20 -5.72
N ALA A 102 -19.49 18.25 -6.53
CA ALA A 102 -20.48 18.64 -7.54
C ALA A 102 -20.74 17.51 -8.57
N HIS A 103 -19.76 16.62 -8.74
CA HIS A 103 -19.83 15.42 -9.58
C HIS A 103 -20.30 14.15 -8.83
N GLY A 104 -20.71 14.27 -7.57
CA GLY A 104 -21.27 13.16 -6.77
C GLY A 104 -20.28 12.49 -5.81
N PHE A 105 -19.01 12.89 -5.77
CA PHE A 105 -18.03 12.39 -4.80
C PHE A 105 -18.11 13.18 -3.48
N PHE A 106 -19.08 12.85 -2.63
CA PHE A 106 -19.30 13.56 -1.36
C PHE A 106 -18.45 13.02 -0.20
N SER A 107 -18.31 11.70 -0.10
CA SER A 107 -17.59 11.01 0.98
C SER A 107 -16.86 9.78 0.44
N GLY A 108 -15.72 9.40 1.01
CA GLY A 108 -14.90 8.35 0.43
C GLY A 108 -13.80 7.76 1.31
N LEU A 109 -13.09 6.79 0.74
CA LEU A 109 -11.93 6.10 1.31
C LEU A 109 -10.73 6.22 0.35
N GLY A 110 -9.67 6.88 0.81
CA GLY A 110 -8.33 6.74 0.24
C GLY A 110 -7.68 5.46 0.75
N ILE A 111 -7.34 4.55 -0.16
CA ILE A 111 -6.75 3.24 0.13
C ILE A 111 -5.42 3.09 -0.63
N PRO A 112 -4.29 3.43 0.00
CA PRO A 112 -2.96 3.29 -0.59
C PRO A 112 -2.61 1.81 -0.82
N MET A 113 -2.11 1.52 -2.02
CA MET A 113 -1.60 0.19 -2.42
C MET A 113 -0.07 0.18 -2.41
N ARG A 114 0.55 1.30 -2.77
CA ARG A 114 1.99 1.57 -2.64
C ARG A 114 2.21 2.97 -2.09
N LEU A 115 3.19 3.08 -1.21
CA LEU A 115 3.49 4.34 -0.52
C LEU A 115 4.44 5.21 -1.32
N GLU A 116 4.30 6.52 -1.12
CA GLU A 116 5.27 7.52 -1.56
C GLU A 116 6.69 7.11 -1.10
N GLY A 117 7.67 7.32 -1.98
CA GLY A 117 9.04 6.80 -1.82
C GLY A 117 9.30 5.48 -2.56
N SER A 118 8.27 4.79 -3.03
CA SER A 118 8.42 3.66 -3.98
C SER A 118 8.68 4.16 -5.39
N GLN A 119 9.32 3.34 -6.26
CA GLN A 119 9.51 3.68 -7.69
C GLN A 119 8.20 4.09 -8.39
N ARG A 120 7.09 3.44 -7.99
CA ARG A 120 5.74 3.78 -8.39
C ARG A 120 4.82 3.65 -7.18
N PHE A 121 3.99 4.65 -6.94
CA PHE A 121 3.11 4.70 -5.77
C PHE A 121 1.68 5.15 -6.13
N GLY A 122 0.75 4.98 -5.20
CA GLY A 122 -0.67 5.28 -5.39
C GLY A 122 -1.59 4.15 -4.91
N GLY A 123 -2.81 4.14 -5.39
CA GLY A 123 -3.82 3.18 -4.95
C GLY A 123 -5.23 3.54 -5.41
N PHE A 124 -6.20 3.30 -4.53
CA PHE A 124 -7.61 3.55 -4.80
C PHE A 124 -8.13 4.75 -4.02
N ASN A 125 -8.97 5.57 -4.65
CA ASN A 125 -9.85 6.51 -3.97
C ASN A 125 -11.29 6.12 -4.31
N LEU A 126 -12.01 5.63 -3.31
CA LEU A 126 -13.38 5.13 -3.42
C LEU A 126 -14.33 6.19 -2.92
N GLY A 127 -15.29 6.63 -3.73
CA GLY A 127 -16.24 7.67 -3.39
C GLY A 127 -17.69 7.19 -3.37
N THR A 128 -18.49 7.94 -2.63
CA THR A 128 -19.93 7.81 -2.47
C THR A 128 -20.63 9.15 -2.48
N GLY A 129 -21.89 9.17 -2.94
CA GLY A 129 -22.80 10.31 -2.77
C GLY A 129 -23.44 10.42 -1.38
N LEU A 130 -22.93 9.72 -0.37
CA LEU A 130 -23.52 9.67 0.97
C LEU A 130 -23.08 10.85 1.83
N SER A 131 -23.97 11.29 2.72
CA SER A 131 -23.60 12.16 3.84
C SER A 131 -22.70 11.42 4.84
N ARG A 132 -21.98 12.16 5.69
CA ARG A 132 -21.09 11.62 6.72
C ARG A 132 -21.76 10.54 7.59
N ALA A 133 -22.95 10.82 8.11
CA ALA A 133 -23.66 9.89 8.98
C ALA A 133 -24.02 8.57 8.27
N GLN A 134 -24.44 8.66 6.99
CA GLN A 134 -24.75 7.47 6.19
C GLN A 134 -23.50 6.69 5.79
N PHE A 135 -22.41 7.40 5.52
CA PHE A 135 -21.12 6.80 5.20
C PHE A 135 -20.56 6.02 6.40
N ASP A 136 -20.60 6.62 7.59
CA ASP A 136 -20.14 5.99 8.84
C ASP A 136 -20.97 4.75 9.20
N ASP A 137 -22.26 4.74 8.90
CA ASP A 137 -23.14 3.59 9.11
C ASP A 137 -22.92 2.47 8.07
N ARG A 138 -22.76 2.83 6.78
CA ARG A 138 -22.87 1.86 5.67
C ARG A 138 -21.55 1.41 5.07
N ILE A 139 -20.53 2.27 5.10
CA ILE A 139 -19.26 2.11 4.38
C ILE A 139 -18.11 1.88 5.34
N THR A 140 -17.96 2.73 6.38
CA THR A 140 -16.86 2.62 7.36
C THR A 140 -16.72 1.21 7.96
N PRO A 141 -17.79 0.49 8.36
CA PRO A 141 -17.67 -0.87 8.90
C PRO A 141 -17.13 -1.90 7.91
N LYS A 142 -17.14 -1.59 6.60
CA LYS A 142 -16.67 -2.46 5.51
C LYS A 142 -15.30 -2.04 4.96
N ALA A 143 -14.67 -0.99 5.51
CA ALA A 143 -13.45 -0.40 4.96
C ALA A 143 -12.32 -1.41 4.74
N GLU A 144 -12.08 -2.31 5.70
CA GLU A 144 -11.05 -3.35 5.56
C GLU A 144 -11.41 -4.42 4.50
N ALA A 145 -12.69 -4.76 4.36
CA ALA A 145 -13.15 -5.68 3.32
C ALA A 145 -13.02 -5.06 1.92
N LEU A 146 -13.33 -3.77 1.79
CA LEU A 146 -13.12 -2.99 0.56
C LEU A 146 -11.63 -2.91 0.22
N ARG A 147 -10.78 -2.63 1.21
CA ARG A 147 -9.33 -2.64 1.05
C ARG A 147 -8.81 -3.98 0.56
N PHE A 148 -9.25 -5.08 1.16
CA PHE A 148 -8.86 -6.42 0.73
C PHE A 148 -9.24 -6.68 -0.74
N PHE A 149 -10.45 -6.27 -1.14
CA PHE A 149 -10.89 -6.35 -2.53
C PHE A 149 -10.01 -5.50 -3.48
N CYS A 150 -9.69 -4.27 -3.09
CA CYS A 150 -8.79 -3.38 -3.82
C CYS A 150 -7.37 -3.96 -3.95
N LEU A 151 -6.85 -4.66 -2.93
CA LEU A 151 -5.54 -5.32 -3.00
C LEU A 151 -5.50 -6.42 -4.06
N ILE A 152 -6.57 -7.21 -4.17
CA ILE A 152 -6.68 -8.25 -5.21
C ILE A 152 -6.73 -7.62 -6.60
N ALA A 153 -7.56 -6.58 -6.78
CA ALA A 153 -7.64 -5.84 -8.03
C ALA A 153 -6.29 -5.19 -8.39
N HIS A 154 -5.64 -4.50 -7.44
CA HIS A 154 -4.31 -3.89 -7.61
C HIS A 154 -3.27 -4.90 -8.08
N ARG A 155 -3.17 -6.05 -7.39
CA ARG A 155 -2.22 -7.09 -7.75
C ARG A 155 -2.40 -7.51 -9.21
N ARG A 156 -3.63 -7.76 -9.63
CA ARG A 156 -3.91 -8.22 -10.98
C ARG A 156 -3.75 -7.11 -12.04
N ILE A 157 -4.06 -5.85 -11.70
CA ILE A 157 -3.72 -4.69 -12.53
C ILE A 157 -2.21 -4.65 -12.79
N GLU A 158 -1.40 -4.79 -11.75
CA GLU A 158 0.06 -4.76 -11.88
C GLU A 158 0.59 -5.91 -12.73
N GLU A 159 0.05 -7.12 -12.56
CA GLU A 159 0.43 -8.26 -13.40
C GLU A 159 0.13 -8.01 -14.88
N LEU A 160 -1.05 -7.47 -15.20
CA LEU A 160 -1.47 -7.21 -16.58
C LEU A 160 -0.78 -5.98 -17.20
N ALA A 161 -0.53 -4.93 -16.42
CA ALA A 161 0.15 -3.73 -16.87
C ALA A 161 1.62 -4.02 -17.26
N ARG A 162 2.30 -4.89 -16.49
CA ARG A 162 3.66 -5.38 -16.81
C ARG A 162 3.76 -6.17 -18.09
N GLU A 163 2.65 -6.79 -18.52
CA GLU A 163 2.60 -7.58 -19.75
C GLU A 163 2.38 -6.68 -20.99
N GLN A 164 1.95 -5.43 -20.82
CA GLN A 164 1.57 -4.52 -21.91
C GLN A 164 2.59 -3.40 -22.23
N ASP A 165 3.40 -2.93 -21.27
CA ASP A 165 4.52 -2.01 -21.55
C ASP A 165 5.58 -2.00 -20.41
N ILE A 166 6.85 -1.84 -20.79
CA ILE A 166 8.05 -1.56 -19.94
C ILE A 166 8.75 -2.77 -19.29
N GLN A 167 10.07 -2.81 -19.51
CA GLN A 167 11.08 -3.74 -18.95
C GLN A 167 10.70 -4.21 -17.54
N PRO A 168 10.76 -5.52 -17.25
CA PRO A 168 10.45 -6.02 -15.93
C PRO A 168 11.38 -5.34 -14.92
N ASP A 169 10.80 -4.59 -13.99
CA ASP A 169 11.46 -4.34 -12.72
C ASP A 169 11.97 -5.69 -12.20
N PRO A 170 13.29 -5.90 -12.05
CA PRO A 170 13.82 -7.15 -11.53
C PRO A 170 13.27 -7.47 -10.13
N ALA A 171 12.95 -6.46 -9.31
CA ALA A 171 12.33 -6.63 -7.98
C ALA A 171 10.93 -7.25 -8.07
N PHE A 172 10.27 -6.99 -9.21
CA PHE A 172 9.16 -7.71 -9.80
C PHE A 172 9.07 -9.22 -9.69
N ARG A 173 10.12 -9.82 -10.27
CA ARG A 173 10.22 -11.26 -10.50
C ARG A 173 10.42 -12.00 -9.19
N ASP A 174 10.93 -11.31 -8.18
CA ASP A 174 11.15 -11.88 -6.85
C ASP A 174 9.91 -11.87 -5.94
N LEU A 175 8.82 -11.17 -6.32
CA LEU A 175 7.59 -11.09 -5.50
C LEU A 175 6.50 -12.13 -5.85
N LYS A 176 6.73 -13.03 -6.82
CA LYS A 176 5.83 -14.19 -7.06
C LYS A 176 6.05 -15.35 -6.09
N VAL A 177 7.03 -15.21 -5.21
CA VAL A 177 7.11 -15.89 -3.91
C VAL A 177 6.98 -14.75 -2.90
N ALA A 178 6.23 -14.90 -1.80
CA ALA A 178 6.35 -13.97 -0.67
C ALA A 178 7.84 -13.69 -0.49
N PRO A 179 8.31 -12.42 -0.38
CA PRO A 179 9.74 -12.14 -0.33
C PRO A 179 10.31 -13.08 0.70
N GLY A 180 11.05 -14.07 0.20
CA GLY A 180 11.73 -14.99 1.06
C GLY A 180 12.52 -14.06 1.93
N PHE A 181 12.35 -14.22 3.22
CA PHE A 181 13.27 -13.80 4.26
C PHE A 181 14.66 -14.37 3.88
N ALA A 182 15.29 -13.91 2.80
CA ALA A 182 16.32 -14.63 2.05
C ALA A 182 17.73 -14.32 2.55
N VAL A 183 17.81 -13.44 3.56
CA VAL A 183 18.99 -13.32 4.41
C VAL A 183 18.83 -14.19 5.66
N THR A 184 17.59 -14.48 6.07
CA THR A 184 17.29 -15.30 7.26
C THR A 184 16.74 -16.68 6.90
N ALA A 185 16.81 -17.13 5.64
CA ALA A 185 16.23 -18.40 5.23
C ALA A 185 16.87 -19.58 5.96
N ASP A 186 18.13 -19.41 6.37
CA ASP A 186 18.86 -20.33 7.25
C ASP A 186 18.76 -19.98 8.74
N LEU A 187 18.23 -18.80 9.09
CA LEU A 187 18.05 -18.37 10.47
C LEU A 187 16.67 -18.83 10.99
N SER A 188 16.68 -19.39 12.19
CA SER A 188 15.45 -19.60 12.97
C SER A 188 14.82 -18.25 13.31
N ALA A 189 13.51 -18.24 13.59
CA ALA A 189 12.78 -17.03 13.96
C ALA A 189 13.48 -16.23 15.08
N ARG A 190 14.05 -16.92 16.07
CA ARG A 190 14.79 -16.31 17.19
C ARG A 190 16.14 -15.72 16.78
N GLU A 191 16.86 -16.36 15.87
CA GLU A 191 18.11 -15.83 15.33
C GLU A 191 17.85 -14.57 14.51
N SER A 192 16.80 -14.56 13.69
CA SER A 192 16.38 -13.41 12.88
C SER A 192 15.99 -12.22 13.74
N GLU A 193 15.14 -12.46 14.75
CA GLU A 193 14.70 -11.46 15.73
C GLU A 193 15.90 -10.79 16.42
N LEU A 194 16.85 -11.59 16.92
CA LEU A 194 18.03 -11.07 17.63
C LEU A 194 19.01 -10.33 16.71
N ILE A 195 19.20 -10.79 15.47
CA ILE A 195 20.04 -10.09 14.49
C ILE A 195 19.46 -8.72 14.17
N TYR A 196 18.14 -8.62 14.01
CA TYR A 196 17.47 -7.36 13.71
C TYR A 196 17.64 -6.35 14.86
N LEU A 197 17.39 -6.78 16.11
CA LEU A 197 17.56 -5.92 17.29
C LEU A 197 19.00 -5.42 17.43
N VAL A 198 19.98 -6.30 17.23
CA VAL A 198 21.40 -5.94 17.34
C VAL A 198 21.85 -5.02 16.20
N ALA A 199 21.38 -5.25 14.98
CA ALA A 199 21.59 -4.38 13.81
C ALA A 199 20.96 -2.98 13.99
N SER A 200 19.89 -2.89 14.79
CA SER A 200 19.15 -1.66 15.11
C SER A 200 19.71 -0.85 16.27
N GLY A 201 20.90 -1.17 16.77
CA GLY A 201 21.52 -0.37 17.84
C GLY A 201 21.35 -0.94 19.25
N LEU A 202 20.62 -2.03 19.46
CA LEU A 202 20.46 -2.62 20.79
C LEU A 202 21.66 -3.48 21.23
N SER A 203 21.98 -3.39 22.53
CA SER A 203 22.96 -4.24 23.21
C SER A 203 22.37 -5.62 23.53
N ARG A 204 23.23 -6.63 23.76
CA ARG A 204 22.79 -7.99 24.13
C ARG A 204 21.93 -8.02 25.40
N LYS A 205 22.17 -7.11 26.36
CA LYS A 205 21.38 -7.00 27.59
C LYS A 205 19.98 -6.44 27.31
N GLU A 206 19.85 -5.53 26.34
CA GLU A 206 18.56 -5.00 25.91
C GLU A 206 17.79 -6.04 25.11
N CYS A 207 18.44 -6.76 24.19
CA CYS A 207 17.82 -7.87 23.47
C CYS A 207 17.36 -8.98 24.42
N ALA A 208 18.16 -9.32 25.43
CA ALA A 208 17.81 -10.30 26.46
C ALA A 208 16.51 -9.92 27.21
N ARG A 209 16.39 -8.63 27.56
CA ARG A 209 15.21 -8.09 28.23
C ARG A 209 13.98 -8.11 27.33
N MET A 210 14.14 -7.73 26.06
CA MET A 210 13.03 -7.67 25.11
C MET A 210 12.53 -9.05 24.69
N CYS A 211 13.43 -10.02 24.55
CA CYS A 211 13.10 -11.38 24.14
C CYS A 211 12.85 -12.33 25.33
N GLU A 212 12.87 -11.82 26.57
CA GLU A 212 12.67 -12.58 27.82
C GLU A 212 13.59 -13.82 27.95
N ILE A 213 14.87 -13.67 27.59
CA ILE A 213 15.88 -14.74 27.66
C ILE A 213 17.16 -14.25 28.32
N SER A 214 18.06 -15.16 28.71
CA SER A 214 19.32 -14.78 29.33
C SER A 214 20.29 -14.11 28.32
N PRO A 215 21.18 -13.19 28.75
CA PRO A 215 22.23 -12.64 27.88
C PRO A 215 23.18 -13.69 27.29
N HIS A 216 23.35 -14.83 27.98
CA HIS A 216 24.10 -15.97 27.48
C HIS A 216 23.37 -16.62 26.29
N THR A 217 22.08 -16.86 26.44
CA THR A 217 21.21 -17.41 25.37
C THR A 217 21.19 -16.49 24.15
N VAL A 218 21.14 -15.17 24.35
CA VAL A 218 21.28 -14.18 23.26
C VAL A 218 22.62 -14.33 22.54
N SER A 219 23.71 -14.54 23.28
CA SER A 219 25.04 -14.69 22.72
C SER A 219 25.16 -15.97 21.87
N ASP A 220 24.53 -17.06 22.31
CA ASP A 220 24.51 -18.33 21.58
C ASP A 220 23.72 -18.23 20.27
N TYR A 221 22.53 -17.62 20.31
CA TYR A 221 21.74 -17.36 19.11
C TYR A 221 22.46 -16.42 18.14
N LEU A 222 23.08 -15.34 18.62
CA LEU A 222 23.85 -14.43 17.76
C LEU A 222 25.07 -15.11 17.14
N LYS A 223 25.77 -15.98 17.89
CA LYS A 223 26.91 -16.74 17.37
C LYS A 223 26.48 -17.71 16.28
N SER A 224 25.36 -18.40 16.47
CA SER A 224 24.78 -19.27 15.45
C SER A 224 24.33 -18.47 14.23
N ALA A 225 23.67 -17.33 14.44
CA ALA A 225 23.21 -16.45 13.38
C ALA A 225 24.37 -15.85 12.56
N TYR A 226 25.42 -15.36 13.21
CA TYR A 226 26.62 -14.85 12.54
C TYR A 226 27.30 -15.90 11.68
N ARG A 227 27.41 -17.14 12.17
CA ARG A 227 27.97 -18.25 11.40
C ARG A 227 27.14 -18.54 10.14
N LYS A 228 25.82 -18.57 10.26
CA LYS A 228 24.89 -18.83 9.16
C LYS A 228 24.86 -17.68 8.14
N LEU A 229 25.01 -16.44 8.61
CA LEU A 229 25.07 -15.24 7.76
C LEU A 229 26.45 -14.97 7.16
N GLY A 230 27.50 -15.69 7.58
CA GLY A 230 28.88 -15.45 7.16
C GLY A 230 29.47 -14.12 7.64
N VAL A 231 28.86 -13.47 8.63
CA VAL A 231 29.32 -12.19 9.19
C VAL A 231 30.12 -12.43 10.48
N LYS A 232 31.09 -11.57 10.76
CA LYS A 232 32.01 -11.72 11.89
C LYS A 232 31.61 -10.88 13.10
N ASN A 233 30.85 -9.81 12.87
CA ASN A 233 30.54 -8.86 13.92
C ASN A 233 29.20 -8.15 13.65
N ARG A 234 28.77 -7.41 14.68
CA ARG A 234 27.54 -6.62 14.67
C ARG A 234 27.50 -5.55 13.58
N ALA A 235 28.62 -4.93 13.25
CA ALA A 235 28.67 -3.87 12.23
C ALA A 235 28.45 -4.46 10.84
N GLU A 236 29.07 -5.60 10.53
CA GLU A 236 28.81 -6.36 9.31
C GLU A 236 27.37 -6.85 9.23
N ALA A 237 26.81 -7.34 10.35
CA ALA A 237 25.40 -7.71 10.41
C ALA A 237 24.46 -6.51 10.15
N ALA A 238 24.77 -5.33 10.71
CA ALA A 238 24.02 -4.12 10.46
C ALA A 238 24.14 -3.70 8.98
N GLN A 239 25.33 -3.68 8.41
CA GLN A 239 25.52 -3.38 6.99
C GLN A 239 24.76 -4.34 6.08
N LEU A 240 24.76 -5.64 6.39
CA LEU A 240 24.02 -6.65 5.63
C LEU A 240 22.51 -6.39 5.64
N ILE A 241 21.96 -5.96 6.78
CA ILE A 241 20.54 -5.65 6.96
C ILE A 241 20.18 -4.32 6.28
N TRP A 242 20.98 -3.27 6.48
CA TRP A 242 20.69 -1.91 6.00
C TRP A 242 21.00 -1.70 4.52
N ARG A 243 22.01 -2.38 3.94
CA ARG A 243 22.32 -2.31 2.49
C ARG A 243 21.28 -2.98 1.59
N LYS A 244 20.26 -3.61 2.18
CA LYS A 244 19.09 -4.16 1.46
C LYS A 244 17.82 -3.34 1.69
N GLY A 245 17.91 -2.24 2.45
CA GLY A 245 16.82 -1.29 2.65
C GLY A 245 16.89 -0.06 1.74
N ASP A 246 17.94 0.07 0.93
CA ASP A 246 18.10 1.03 -0.19
C ASP A 246 17.80 0.32 -1.52
#